data_AF-A0A813FLA3-F1
#
_entry.id   AF-A0A813FLA3-F1
#
_cell.length_a   1.000
_cell.length_b   1.000
_cell.length_c   1.000
_cell.angle_alpha   90.00
_cell.angle_beta   90.00
_cell.angle_gamma   90.00
#
_symmetry.space_group_name_H-M   'P 1'
#
loop_
_entity.id
_entity.type
_entity.pdbx_description
1 polymer ?
#
loop_
_entity_poly.entity_id
_entity_poly.type
_entity_poly.pdbx_seq_one_letter_code
_entity_poly.pdbx_strand_id
1 'polypeptide(L)'
;MRTFGELAVRAKEAIEKKDHAGLADLMDQNFALRRQLYGDNCLGKKNLQMVEICKANGCAVKFPGSGGAVLGLCRPANADSSPKGKRHPIDCVQEALEGANYVFCPLDFFMPESV
;
A
#
# COMPACT_ATOMS: atom_id res chain seq x y z
N MET A 1 -16.29 -7.72 11.87
CA MET A 1 -15.11 -8.59 11.64
C MET A 1 -15.20 -9.42 10.35
N ARG A 2 -16.38 -9.90 9.89
CA ARG A 2 -16.51 -10.69 8.64
C ARG A 2 -15.85 -10.05 7.42
N THR A 3 -16.07 -8.76 7.18
CA THR A 3 -15.54 -8.03 6.02
C THR A 3 -14.00 -8.01 5.98
N PHE A 4 -13.30 -7.89 7.12
CA PHE A 4 -11.85 -7.99 7.14
C PHE A 4 -11.36 -9.40 6.79
N GLY A 5 -12.07 -10.43 7.25
CA GLY A 5 -11.79 -11.82 6.89
C GLY A 5 -11.95 -12.06 5.39
N GLU A 6 -13.02 -11.54 4.78
CA GLU A 6 -13.27 -11.64 3.34
C GLU A 6 -12.16 -10.96 2.52
N LEU A 7 -11.74 -9.76 2.92
CA LEU A 7 -10.62 -9.06 2.28
C LEU A 7 -9.32 -9.86 2.37
N ALA A 8 -9.05 -10.52 3.50
CA ALA A 8 -7.85 -11.35 3.68
C ALA A 8 -7.89 -12.61 2.80
N VAL A 9 -9.04 -13.28 2.68
CA VAL A 9 -9.22 -14.44 1.78
C VAL A 9 -8.96 -14.03 0.34
N ARG A 10 -9.56 -12.94 -0.12
CA ARG A 10 -9.34 -12.42 -1.48
C ARG A 10 -7.90 -11.98 -1.72
N ALA A 11 -7.22 -11.43 -0.71
CA ALA A 11 -5.83 -11.03 -0.83
C ALA A 11 -4.90 -12.25 -1.00
N LYS A 12 -5.17 -13.35 -0.28
CA LYS A 12 -4.47 -14.62 -0.47
C LYS A 12 -4.62 -15.12 -1.92
N GLU A 13 -5.85 -15.14 -2.43
CA GLU A 13 -6.11 -15.55 -3.82
C GLU A 13 -5.39 -14.65 -4.84
N ALA A 14 -5.37 -13.33 -4.60
CA ALA A 14 -4.67 -12.39 -5.47
C ALA A 14 -3.15 -12.64 -5.47
N ILE A 15 -2.55 -12.93 -4.31
CA ILE A 15 -1.14 -13.30 -4.19
C ILE A 15 -0.85 -14.60 -4.96
N GLU A 16 -1.67 -15.64 -4.77
CA GLU A 16 -1.50 -16.94 -5.44
C GLU A 16 -1.61 -16.83 -6.96
N LYS A 17 -2.51 -15.98 -7.45
CA LYS A 17 -2.71 -15.71 -8.88
C LYS A 17 -1.74 -14.68 -9.46
N LYS A 18 -0.83 -14.11 -8.64
CA LYS A 18 0.06 -13.00 -9.02
C LYS A 18 -0.71 -11.77 -9.53
N ASP A 19 -1.93 -11.56 -9.06
CA ASP A 19 -2.76 -10.40 -9.37
C ASP A 19 -2.37 -9.21 -8.48
N HIS A 20 -1.28 -8.55 -8.86
CA HIS A 20 -0.74 -7.40 -8.12
C HIS A 20 -1.68 -6.19 -8.11
N ALA A 21 -2.44 -5.98 -9.18
CA ALA A 21 -3.42 -4.90 -9.27
C ALA A 21 -4.59 -5.13 -8.31
N GLY A 22 -5.17 -6.34 -8.32
CA GLY A 22 -6.21 -6.74 -7.39
C GLY A 22 -5.75 -6.71 -5.94
N LEU A 23 -4.52 -7.14 -5.65
CA LEU A 23 -3.94 -7.06 -4.32
C LEU A 23 -3.83 -5.60 -3.84
N ALA A 24 -3.39 -4.68 -4.70
CA ALA A 24 -3.31 -3.26 -4.40
C ALA A 24 -4.70 -2.67 -4.05
N ASP A 25 -5.74 -3.03 -4.80
CA ASP A 25 -7.10 -2.58 -4.53
C ASP A 25 -7.65 -3.13 -3.20
N LEU A 26 -7.31 -4.37 -2.86
CA LEU A 26 -7.69 -4.98 -1.58
C LEU A 26 -6.96 -4.33 -0.39
N MET A 27 -5.71 -3.92 -0.56
CA MET A 27 -4.97 -3.15 0.45
C MET A 27 -5.64 -1.80 0.73
N ASP A 28 -6.06 -1.09 -0.32
CA ASP A 28 -6.77 0.19 -0.18
C ASP A 28 -8.13 0.03 0.51
N GLN A 29 -8.89 -1.01 0.15
CA GLN A 29 -10.16 -1.34 0.81
C GLN A 29 -9.96 -1.67 2.29
N ASN A 30 -8.90 -2.40 2.63
CA ASN A 30 -8.56 -2.73 4.02
C ASN A 30 -8.28 -1.47 4.84
N PHE A 31 -7.49 -0.53 4.30
CA PHE A 31 -7.23 0.73 4.97
C PHE A 31 -8.49 1.61 5.08
N ALA A 32 -9.30 1.70 4.02
CA ALA A 32 -10.53 2.48 4.03
C ALA A 32 -11.52 1.97 5.11
N LEU A 33 -11.71 0.65 5.19
CA LEU A 33 -12.53 0.03 6.24
C LEU A 33 -11.97 0.32 7.64
N ARG A 34 -10.64 0.27 7.80
CA ARG A 34 -10.01 0.62 9.08
C ARG A 34 -10.23 2.08 9.46
N ARG A 35 -10.05 3.01 8.53
CA ARG A 35 -10.31 4.45 8.75
C ARG A 35 -11.75 4.72 9.11
N GLN A 36 -12.70 4.04 8.45
CA GLN A 36 -14.12 4.13 8.78
C GLN A 36 -14.42 3.68 10.22
N LEU A 37 -13.77 2.61 10.70
CA LEU A 37 -14.04 2.06 12.03
C LEU A 37 -13.39 2.83 13.18
N TYR A 38 -12.16 3.29 13.01
CA TYR A 38 -11.40 3.94 14.09
C TYR A 38 -11.50 5.47 14.03
N GLY A 39 -11.74 6.03 12.85
CA GLY A 39 -11.74 7.48 12.63
C GLY A 39 -10.33 8.10 12.69
N ASP A 40 -10.23 9.31 12.17
CA ASP A 40 -8.95 9.98 11.97
C ASP A 40 -8.21 10.31 13.27
N ASN A 41 -8.96 10.62 14.33
CA ASN A 41 -8.41 10.92 15.65
C ASN A 41 -7.64 9.71 16.23
N CYS A 42 -8.19 8.50 16.08
CA CYS A 42 -7.54 7.29 16.57
C CYS A 42 -6.36 6.89 15.70
N LEU A 43 -6.47 7.04 14.37
CA LEU A 43 -5.38 6.70 13.46
C LEU A 43 -4.20 7.68 13.56
N GLY A 44 -4.45 8.93 13.92
CA GLY A 44 -3.43 9.93 14.16
C GLY A 44 -2.90 10.57 12.87
N LYS A 45 -2.73 11.90 12.91
CA LYS A 45 -2.36 12.73 11.76
C LYS A 45 -1.08 12.25 11.04
N LYS A 46 -0.03 11.88 11.78
CA LYS A 46 1.23 11.42 11.19
C LYS A 46 1.07 10.10 10.41
N ASN A 47 0.21 9.19 10.85
CA ASN A 47 -0.01 7.94 10.14
C ASN A 47 -0.85 8.17 8.87
N LEU A 48 -1.84 9.05 8.95
CA LEU A 48 -2.64 9.44 7.78
C LEU A 48 -1.81 10.16 6.73
N GLN A 49 -0.91 11.05 7.15
CA GLN A 49 0.02 11.73 6.25
C GLN A 49 0.93 10.74 5.49
N MET A 50 1.47 9.71 6.15
CA MET A 50 2.22 8.65 5.44
C MET A 50 1.37 7.98 4.36
N VAL A 51 0.11 7.66 4.67
CA VAL A 51 -0.81 7.04 3.73
C VAL A 51 -1.10 7.96 2.54
N GLU A 52 -1.36 9.24 2.79
CA GLU A 52 -1.63 10.23 1.75
C GLU A 52 -0.44 10.42 0.81
N ILE A 53 0.78 10.50 1.35
CA ILE A 53 2.03 10.57 0.57
C ILE A 53 2.16 9.36 -0.35
N CYS A 54 1.98 8.14 0.17
CA CYS A 54 2.07 6.92 -0.63
C CYS A 54 1.01 6.89 -1.76
N LYS A 55 -0.25 7.24 -1.44
CA LYS A 55 -1.34 7.24 -2.44
C LYS A 55 -1.13 8.28 -3.54
N ALA A 56 -0.67 9.47 -3.19
CA ALA A 56 -0.38 10.53 -4.15
C ALA A 56 0.71 10.14 -5.17
N ASN A 57 1.58 9.20 -4.81
CA ASN A 57 2.67 8.69 -5.65
C ASN A 57 2.38 7.31 -6.27
N GLY A 58 1.12 6.88 -6.29
CA GLY A 58 0.71 5.67 -7.02
C GLY A 58 0.87 4.35 -6.26
N CYS A 59 1.03 4.39 -4.95
CA CYS A 59 1.04 3.18 -4.11
C CYS A 59 -0.30 2.93 -3.45
N ALA A 60 -0.76 1.67 -3.49
CA ALA A 60 -1.72 1.20 -2.51
C ALA A 60 -1.02 1.03 -1.16
N VAL A 61 -1.71 1.33 -0.06
CA VAL A 61 -1.07 1.37 1.25
C VAL A 61 -2.05 1.03 2.36
N LYS A 62 -1.56 0.28 3.36
CA LYS A 62 -2.32 -0.02 4.58
C LYS A 62 -1.41 -0.07 5.80
N PHE A 63 -2.02 -0.07 6.98
CA PHE A 63 -1.29 -0.35 8.22
C PHE A 63 -0.97 -1.86 8.33
N PRO A 64 0.28 -2.22 8.66
CA PRO A 64 0.65 -3.60 8.96
C PRO A 64 0.36 -4.01 10.41
N GLY A 65 -0.06 -3.07 11.28
CA GLY A 65 -0.27 -3.32 12.70
C GLY A 65 -1.04 -2.19 13.41
N SER A 66 -0.71 -1.89 14.65
CA SER A 66 -1.38 -0.86 15.47
C SER A 66 -1.16 0.58 14.95
N GLY A 67 -0.04 0.86 14.27
CA GLY A 67 0.31 2.18 13.72
C GLY A 67 1.84 2.35 13.68
N GLY A 68 2.31 3.56 13.37
CA GLY A 68 3.76 3.88 13.38
C GLY A 68 4.53 3.42 12.14
N ALA A 69 3.90 2.64 11.26
CA ALA A 69 4.43 2.25 9.96
C ALA A 69 3.28 2.03 8.97
N VAL A 70 3.62 2.07 7.68
CA VAL A 70 2.75 1.69 6.57
C VAL A 70 3.45 0.64 5.70
N LEU A 71 2.67 -0.24 5.09
CA LEU A 71 3.14 -1.15 4.04
C LEU A 71 2.50 -0.71 2.72
N GLY A 72 3.35 -0.41 1.73
CA GLY A 72 2.95 0.04 0.40
C GLY A 72 3.21 -1.00 -0.68
N LEU A 73 2.39 -0.99 -1.72
CA LEU A 73 2.59 -1.72 -2.97
C LEU A 73 2.47 -0.73 -4.13
N CYS A 74 3.54 -0.59 -4.92
CA CYS A 74 3.51 0.20 -6.14
C CYS A 74 2.50 -0.43 -7.12
N ARG A 75 1.55 0.36 -7.60
CA ARG A 75 0.61 -0.12 -8.61
C ARG A 75 1.37 -0.36 -9.92
N PRO A 76 1.06 -1.44 -10.65
CA PRO A 76 1.68 -1.69 -11.95
C PRO A 76 1.43 -0.49 -12.88
N ALA A 77 2.43 -0.11 -13.66
CA ALA A 77 2.27 0.97 -14.63
C ALA A 77 1.17 0.59 -15.62
N ASN A 78 0.21 1.48 -15.84
CA ASN A 78 -0.73 1.33 -16.95
C ASN A 78 0.09 1.39 -18.25
N ALA A 79 0.07 0.31 -19.02
CA ALA A 79 0.85 0.15 -20.25
C ALA A 79 0.65 1.30 -21.26
N ASP A 80 -0.50 1.98 -21.19
CA ASP A 80 -0.91 2.99 -22.16
C ASP A 80 -0.64 4.45 -21.74
N SER A 81 -0.14 4.71 -20.52
CA SER A 81 -0.02 6.09 -19.99
C SER A 81 1.32 6.45 -19.35
N SER A 82 2.35 5.63 -19.61
CA SER A 82 3.71 5.90 -19.13
C SER A 82 4.50 6.65 -20.21
N PRO A 83 4.59 8.00 -20.17
CA PRO A 83 5.54 8.72 -21.00
C PRO A 83 6.95 8.20 -20.70
N LYS A 84 7.73 7.93 -21.76
CA LYS A 84 9.16 7.62 -21.67
C LYS A 84 9.84 8.72 -20.84
N GLY A 85 10.40 8.37 -19.67
CA GLY A 85 11.10 9.29 -18.77
C GLY A 85 10.42 9.59 -17.42
N LYS A 86 9.28 8.97 -17.07
CA LYS A 86 8.76 9.04 -15.69
C LYS A 86 9.64 8.24 -14.72
N ARG A 87 9.98 8.86 -13.58
CA ARG A 87 10.67 8.21 -12.45
C ARG A 87 9.85 7.05 -11.91
N HIS A 88 10.51 6.02 -11.37
CA HIS A 88 9.81 4.84 -10.85
C HIS A 88 8.97 5.26 -9.63
N PRO A 89 7.73 4.74 -9.44
CA PRO A 89 6.88 5.12 -8.32
C PRO A 89 7.56 4.97 -6.95
N ILE A 90 8.43 3.96 -6.81
CA ILE A 90 9.18 3.73 -5.57
C ILE A 90 10.12 4.89 -5.22
N ASP A 91 10.78 5.50 -6.22
CA ASP A 91 11.71 6.61 -6.01
C ASP A 91 10.95 7.86 -5.55
N CYS A 92 9.81 8.15 -6.20
CA CYS A 92 8.93 9.25 -5.82
C CYS A 92 8.38 9.09 -4.40
N VAL A 93 8.01 7.87 -4.01
CA VAL A 93 7.53 7.56 -2.65
C VAL A 93 8.64 7.73 -1.62
N GLN A 94 9.84 7.23 -1.91
CA GLN A 94 10.99 7.36 -1.03
C GLN A 94 11.31 8.83 -0.78
N GLU A 95 11.53 9.62 -1.84
CA GLU A 95 11.82 11.05 -1.73
C GLU A 95 10.75 11.81 -0.93
N ALA A 96 9.47 11.52 -1.19
CA ALA A 96 8.36 12.19 -0.52
C ALA A 96 8.22 11.81 0.97
N LEU A 97 8.46 10.55 1.32
CA LEU A 97 8.44 10.09 2.71
C LEU A 97 9.63 10.65 3.50
N GLU A 98 10.84 10.55 2.95
CA GLU A 98 12.05 11.08 3.58
C GLU A 98 11.99 12.60 3.73
N GLY A 99 11.50 13.31 2.71
CA GLY A 99 11.26 14.76 2.78
C GLY A 99 10.22 15.17 3.81
N ALA A 100 9.33 14.27 4.21
CA ALA A 100 8.37 14.45 5.30
C ALA A 100 8.86 13.92 6.66
N ASN A 101 10.15 13.56 6.78
CA ASN A 101 10.81 13.01 7.97
C ASN A 101 10.32 11.61 8.38
N TYR A 102 9.95 10.78 7.40
CA TYR A 102 9.73 9.34 7.61
C TYR A 102 10.94 8.53 7.14
N VAL A 103 11.10 7.33 7.70
CA VAL A 103 12.11 6.38 7.24
C VAL A 103 11.49 5.51 6.14
N PHE A 104 12.16 5.42 5.00
CA PHE A 104 11.80 4.49 3.93
C PHE A 104 12.65 3.22 4.02
N CYS A 105 12.01 2.06 3.88
CA CYS A 105 12.68 0.76 3.88
C CYS A 105 12.17 -0.04 2.67
N PRO A 106 12.97 -0.19 1.60
CA PRO A 106 12.60 -1.03 0.48
C PRO A 106 12.56 -2.49 0.93
N LEU A 107 11.55 -3.23 0.47
CA LEU A 107 11.41 -4.65 0.74
C LEU A 107 11.63 -5.42 -0.55
N ASP A 108 12.57 -6.36 -0.53
CA ASP A 108 12.70 -7.35 -1.59
C ASP A 108 11.56 -8.36 -1.45
N PHE A 109 10.77 -8.51 -2.51
CA PHE A 109 9.66 -9.46 -2.51
C PHE A 109 10.21 -10.87 -2.60
N PHE A 110 9.94 -11.70 -1.60
CA PHE A 110 10.26 -13.13 -1.62
C PHE A 110 8.97 -13.93 -1.78
N MET A 111 8.74 -14.52 -2.95
CA MET A 111 7.80 -15.64 -3.07
C MET A 111 8.60 -16.93 -2.86
N PRO A 112 8.30 -17.74 -1.83
CA PRO A 112 8.83 -19.09 -1.78
C PRO A 112 8.40 -19.84 -3.04
N GLU A 113 9.34 -20.58 -3.65
CA GLU A 113 9.02 -21.48 -4.75
C GLU A 113 7.90 -22.43 -4.30
N SER A 114 6.94 -22.70 -5.18
CA SER A 114 5.85 -23.63 -4.91
C SER A 114 6.45 -24.99 -4.53
N VAL A 115 6.25 -25.40 -3.28
CA VAL A 115 6.56 -26.75 -2.78
C VAL A 115 5.59 -27.75 -3.41
#